data_AF-R6Y226-F1
#
_entry.id   AF-R6Y226-F1
#
_cell.length_a   1.000
_cell.length_b   1.000
_cell.length_c   1.000
_cell.angle_alpha   90.00
_cell.angle_beta   90.00
_cell.angle_gamma   90.00
#
_symmetry.space_group_name_H-M   'P 1'
#
loop_
_entity.id
_entity.type
_entity.pdbx_description
1 polymer ?
#
loop_
_entity_poly.entity_id
_entity_poly.type
_entity_poly.pdbx_seq_one_letter_code
_entity_poly.pdbx_strand_id
1 'polypeptide(L)' 'MKVLMINGSPRNEGNTTIALEEMRKVFEKIALKLKLFK' A
#
# COMPACT_ATOMS: atom_id res chain seq x y z
N MET A 1 -11.19 10.33 1.94
CA MET A 1 -11.44 9.32 0.90
C MET A 1 -10.86 7.98 1.35
N LYS A 2 -11.46 6.85 0.94
CA LYS A 2 -11.04 5.49 1.35
C LYS A 2 -10.38 4.82 0.16
N VAL A 3 -9.19 4.28 0.35
CA VAL A 3 -8.41 3.62 -0.72
C VAL A 3 -8.12 2.18 -0.30
N LEU A 4 -8.38 1.24 -1.22
CA LEU A 4 -8.05 -0.18 -1.05
C LEU A 4 -6.78 -0.46 -1.84
N MET A 5 -5.77 -1.02 -1.16
CA MET A 5 -4.50 -1.43 -1.76
C MET A 5 -4.38 -2.94 -1.65
N ILE A 6 -4.18 -3.62 -2.78
CA ILE A 6 -4.09 -5.09 -2.87
C ILE A 6 -2.74 -5.46 -3.44
N ASN A 7 -2.04 -6.38 -2.77
CA ASN A 7 -0.83 -6.98 -3.31
C ASN A 7 -1.16 -8.23 -4.11
N GLY A 8 -0.91 -8.20 -5.42
CA GLY A 8 -1.09 -9.35 -6.30
C GLY A 8 0.10 -10.31 -6.33
N SER A 9 1.21 -9.96 -5.66
CA SER A 9 2.41 -10.81 -5.61
C SER A 9 2.39 -11.67 -4.33
N PRO A 10 2.68 -12.98 -4.43
CA PRO A 10 2.83 -13.85 -3.26
C PRO A 10 4.16 -13.64 -2.54
N ARG A 11 5.08 -12.84 -3.12
CA ARG A 11 6.42 -12.64 -2.57
C ARG A 11 6.39 -11.55 -1.51
N ASN A 12 6.62 -11.95 -0.27
CA ASN A 12 6.99 -11.02 0.80
C ASN A 12 8.25 -10.26 0.40
N GLU A 13 8.26 -8.95 0.63
CA GLU A 13 9.40 -8.05 0.34
C GLU A 13 9.83 -7.97 -1.13
N GLY A 14 9.01 -8.43 -2.08
CA GLY A 14 9.22 -8.20 -3.50
C GLY A 14 8.88 -6.78 -3.95
N ASN A 15 9.24 -6.44 -5.19
CA ASN A 15 9.02 -5.10 -5.76
C ASN A 15 7.57 -4.59 -5.62
N THR A 16 6.57 -5.46 -5.79
CA THR A 16 5.14 -5.09 -5.62
C THR A 16 4.83 -4.68 -4.18
N THR A 17 5.39 -5.40 -3.20
CA THR A 17 5.25 -5.07 -1.77
C THR A 17 5.89 -3.72 -1.47
N ILE A 18 7.09 -3.48 -1.99
CA ILE A 18 7.83 -2.22 -1.81
C ILE A 18 7.08 -1.06 -2.45
N ALA A 19 6.57 -1.22 -3.67
CA ALA A 19 5.82 -0.18 -4.37
C ALA A 19 4.52 0.20 -3.62
N LEU A 20 3.79 -0.78 -3.11
CA LEU A 20 2.60 -0.53 -2.29
C LEU A 20 2.94 0.17 -0.98
N GLU A 21 4.07 -0.14 -0.37
CA GLU A 21 4.50 0.53 0.86
C GLU A 21 4.89 1.99 0.62
N GLU A 22 5.59 2.30 -0.48
CA GLU A 22 5.87 3.70 -0.86
C GLU A 22 4.58 4.47 -1.17
N MET A 23 3.65 3.83 -1.88
CA MET A 23 2.33 4.40 -2.15
C MET A 23 1.57 4.68 -0.84
N ARG A 24 1.60 3.75 0.14
CA ARG A 24 1.01 3.94 1.48
C ARG A 24 1.53 5.21 2.16
N LYS A 25 2.85 5.43 2.16
CA LYS A 25 3.49 6.62 2.75
C LYS A 25 3.03 7.92 2.10
N VAL A 26 2.88 7.94 0.77
CA VAL A 26 2.39 9.12 0.04
C VAL A 26 0.94 9.42 0.40
N PHE A 27 0.08 8.40 0.43
CA PHE A 27 -1.33 8.56 0.78
C PHE A 27 -1.54 9.00 2.23
N GLU A 28 -0.72 8.53 3.17
CA GLU A 28 -0.77 8.99 4.57
C GLU A 28 -0.42 10.48 4.71
N LYS A 29 0.57 10.96 3.95
CA LYS A 29 0.92 12.39 3.92
C LYS A 29 -0.18 13.26 3.34
N ILE A 30 -1.01 12.72 2.47
CA ILE A 30 -2.17 13.41 1.86
C ILE A 30 -3.40 13.39 2.81
N ALA A 31 -3.24 12.93 4.06
CA ALA A 31 -4.32 12.77 5.05
C ALA A 31 -5.43 11.81 4.58
N LEU A 32 -5.07 10.71 3.91
CA LEU A 32 -5.98 9.64 3.55
C LEU A 32 -5.83 8.46 4.52
N LYS A 33 -6.94 8.08 5.18
CA LYS A 33 -6.99 6.94 6.11
C LYS A 33 -6.93 5.63 5.32
N LEU A 34 -5.78 4.94 5.36
CA LEU A 34 -5.53 3.70 4.64
C LEU A 34 -5.78 2.44 5.48
N LYS A 35 -6.20 1.35 4.82
CA LYS A 35 -6.32 0.01 5.40
C LYS A 35 -5.69 -1.00 4.43
N LEU A 36 -4.53 -1.55 4.80
CA LEU A 36 -3.80 -2.55 4.02
C LEU A 36 -4.31 -3.94 4.40
N PHE A 37 -4.64 -4.78 3.41
CA PHE A 37 -4.89 -6.20 3.60
C PHE A 37 -3.67 -6.96 3.06
N LYS A 38 -2.99 -7.72 3.92
CA LYS A 38 -1.90 -8.62 3.56
C LYS A 38 -2.44 -9.98 3.17
#